data_AF-A0A7M1LHC9-F1
#
_entry.id   AF-A0A7M1LHC9-F1
#
_cell.length_a   1.000
_cell.length_b   1.000
_cell.length_c   1.000
_cell.angle_alpha   90.00
_cell.angle_beta   90.00
_cell.angle_gamma   90.00
#
_symmetry.space_group_name_H-M   'P 1'
#
loop_
_entity.id
_entity.type
_entity.pdbx_description
1 polymer ?
#
loop_
_entity_poly.entity_id
_entity_poly.type
_entity_poly.pdbx_seq_one_letter_code
_entity_poly.pdbx_strand_id
1 'polypeptide(L)' 'MTLSEIFDKKCITPSKWFRNNNLDPDIGYRVLRGELTGERNTKGKTREVFEALLNDGFIDELPSGLRDNKKAS' A
#
# COMPACT_ATOMS: atom_id res chain seq x y z
N MET A 1 -9.61 1.60 -11.80
CA MET A 1 -10.10 1.27 -10.45
C MET A 1 -9.02 1.70 -9.48
N THR A 2 -9.31 2.71 -8.67
CA THR A 2 -8.40 3.30 -7.69
C THR A 2 -8.43 2.50 -6.39
N LEU A 3 -7.37 2.60 -5.57
CA LEU A 3 -7.36 1.94 -4.27
C LEU A 3 -8.55 2.39 -3.41
N SER A 4 -8.91 3.67 -3.47
CA SER A 4 -10.07 4.20 -2.74
C SER A 4 -11.38 3.49 -3.11
N GLU A 5 -11.60 3.15 -4.38
CA GLU A 5 -12.79 2.39 -4.82
C GLU A 5 -12.78 0.94 -4.31
N ILE A 6 -11.60 0.34 -4.15
CA ILE A 6 -11.48 -1.04 -3.62
C ILE A 6 -11.81 -1.06 -2.14
N PHE A 7 -11.37 -0.05 -1.37
CA PHE A 7 -11.75 0.10 0.05
C PHE A 7 -13.26 0.25 0.23
N ASP A 8 -13.90 1.07 -0.63
CA ASP A 8 -15.35 1.25 -0.63
C ASP A 8 -16.09 -0.07 -0.94
N LYS A 9 -15.67 -0.78 -2.00
CA LYS A 9 -16.24 -2.08 -2.36
C LYS A 9 -16.08 -3.15 -1.28
N LYS A 10 -14.95 -3.15 -0.56
CA LYS A 10 -14.73 -4.07 0.56
C LYS A 10 -15.42 -3.60 1.85
N CYS A 11 -16.08 -2.43 1.86
CA CYS A 11 -16.67 -1.81 3.05
C CYS A 11 -15.67 -1.63 4.21
N ILE A 12 -14.41 -1.34 3.87
CA ILE A 12 -13.32 -1.16 4.85
C ILE A 12 -13.03 0.33 5.00
N THR A 13 -13.04 0.83 6.22
CA THR A 13 -12.61 2.21 6.52
C THR A 13 -11.07 2.30 6.46
N PRO A 14 -10.49 3.16 5.59
CA PRO A 14 -9.03 3.29 5.45
C PRO A 14 -8.30 3.55 6.77
N SER A 15 -8.75 4.51 7.58
CA SER A 15 -8.15 4.79 8.90
C SER A 15 -8.14 3.57 9.83
N LYS A 16 -9.19 2.75 9.80
CA LYS A 16 -9.25 1.55 10.63
C LYS A 16 -8.29 0.49 10.12
N TRP A 17 -8.18 0.34 8.80
CA TRP A 17 -7.25 -0.58 8.16
C TRP A 17 -5.79 -0.21 8.41
N PHE A 18 -5.43 1.09 8.31
CA PHE A 18 -4.08 1.55 8.64
C PHE A 18 -3.71 1.21 10.08
N ARG A 19 -4.61 1.49 11.02
CA ARG A 19 -4.39 1.17 12.44
C ARG A 19 -4.26 -0.33 12.68
N ASN A 20 -5.06 -1.16 12.00
CA ASN A 20 -5.04 -2.61 12.16
C ASN A 20 -3.75 -3.24 11.61
N ASN A 21 -3.19 -2.66 10.55
CA ASN A 21 -1.92 -3.07 9.96
C ASN A 21 -0.70 -2.33 10.52
N ASN A 22 -0.87 -1.55 11.60
CA ASN A 22 0.19 -0.72 12.21
C ASN A 22 0.91 0.21 11.19
N LEU A 23 0.16 0.71 10.21
CA LEU A 23 0.65 1.58 9.15
C LEU A 23 0.50 3.05 9.53
N ASP A 24 1.42 3.87 9.00
CA ASP A 24 1.36 5.32 9.14
C ASP A 24 0.19 5.88 8.30
N PRO A 25 -0.82 6.52 8.93
CA PRO A 25 -2.00 6.99 8.22
C PRO A 25 -1.68 8.05 7.16
N ASP A 26 -0.68 8.91 7.41
CA ASP A 26 -0.28 9.95 6.45
C ASP A 26 0.23 9.32 5.16
N ILE A 27 1.16 8.37 5.29
CA ILE A 27 1.71 7.60 4.17
C ILE A 27 0.60 6.80 3.47
N GLY A 28 -0.26 6.14 4.25
CA GLY A 28 -1.39 5.37 3.73
C GLY A 28 -2.32 6.21 2.87
N TYR A 29 -2.74 7.39 3.33
CA TYR A 29 -3.59 8.29 2.55
C TYR A 29 -2.89 8.81 1.29
N ARG A 30 -1.58 9.10 1.35
CA ARG A 30 -0.80 9.52 0.17
C ARG A 30 -0.70 8.40 -0.88
N VAL A 31 -0.60 7.14 -0.45
CA VAL A 31 -0.68 5.98 -1.36
C VAL A 31 -2.07 5.87 -1.97
N LEU A 32 -3.15 5.97 -1.17
CA LEU A 32 -4.52 5.89 -1.68
C LEU A 32 -4.86 7.00 -2.68
N ARG A 33 -4.31 8.20 -2.48
CA ARG A 33 -4.45 9.37 -3.37
C ARG A 33 -3.58 9.27 -4.63
N GLY A 34 -2.68 8.29 -4.72
CA GLY A 34 -1.73 8.14 -5.83
C GLY A 34 -0.55 9.11 -5.77
N GLU A 35 -0.34 9.81 -4.66
CA GLU A 35 0.85 10.67 -4.45
C GLU A 35 2.11 9.83 -4.22
N LEU A 36 1.95 8.63 -3.67
CA LEU A 36 3.01 7.63 -3.50
C LEU A 36 2.64 6.39 -4.31
N THR A 37 3.27 6.22 -5.47
CA THR A 37 2.97 5.12 -6.41
C THR A 37 3.85 3.90 -6.23
N GLY A 38 4.94 3.99 -5.46
CA GLY A 38 5.93 2.93 -5.33
C GLY A 38 6.77 2.70 -6.60
N GLU A 39 6.71 3.63 -7.57
CA GLU A 39 7.52 3.58 -8.79
C GLU A 39 8.98 4.00 -8.55
N ARG A 40 9.22 4.86 -7.55
CA ARG A 40 10.55 5.16 -7.05
C ARG A 40 10.83 4.28 -5.84
N ASN A 41 12.10 3.95 -5.61
CA ASN A 41 12.55 3.17 -4.45
C ASN A 41 12.37 3.98 -3.16
N THR A 42 11.12 4.10 -2.71
CA THR A 42 10.73 4.71 -1.44
C THR A 42 10.98 3.69 -0.34
N LYS A 43 12.02 3.93 0.46
CA LYS A 43 12.42 3.06 1.57
C LYS A 43 11.42 3.13 2.75
N GLY A 44 11.28 2.01 3.47
CA GLY A 44 10.56 1.93 4.75
C GLY A 44 9.03 1.94 4.61
N LYS A 45 8.40 3.00 5.14
CA LYS A 45 6.95 3.08 5.39
C LYS A 45 6.05 2.93 4.17
N THR A 46 6.47 3.44 3.01
CA THR A 46 5.67 3.32 1.77
C THR A 46 5.59 1.87 1.33
N ARG A 47 6.70 1.12 1.43
CA ARG A 47 6.73 -0.30 1.09
C ARG A 47 5.81 -1.11 1.99
N GLU A 48 5.83 -0.84 3.29
CA GLU A 48 4.96 -1.52 4.27
C GLU A 48 3.47 -1.38 3.91
N VAL A 49 3.06 -0.21 3.41
CA VAL A 49 1.68 0.02 2.94
C VAL A 49 1.36 -0.86 1.72
N PHE A 50 2.24 -0.90 0.71
CA PHE A 50 2.02 -1.74 -0.48
C PHE A 50 2.09 -3.24 -0.17
N GLU A 51 2.94 -3.66 0.76
CA GLU A 51 3.00 -5.05 1.23
C GLU A 51 1.73 -5.45 1.97
N ALA A 52 1.18 -4.57 2.81
CA ALA A 52 -0.11 -4.80 3.45
C ALA A 52 -1.26 -4.85 2.43
N LEU A 53 -1.27 -3.95 1.44
CA LEU A 53 -2.25 -3.96 0.34
C LEU A 53 -2.19 -5.27 -0.44
N LEU A 54 -0.99 -5.80 -0.70
CA LEU A 54 -0.81 -7.09 -1.37
C LEU A 54 -1.31 -8.24 -0.50
N ASN A 55 -0.95 -8.25 0.80
CA ASN A 55 -1.33 -9.30 1.74
C ASN A 55 -2.85 -9.40 1.97
N ASP A 56 -3.55 -8.26 2.05
CA ASP A 56 -5.00 -8.17 2.16
C ASP A 56 -5.74 -8.33 0.79
N GLY A 57 -5.00 -8.54 -0.30
CA GLY A 57 -5.55 -8.72 -1.65
C GLY A 57 -6.29 -7.49 -2.17
N PHE A 58 -5.78 -6.30 -1.89
CA PHE A 58 -6.19 -5.05 -2.55
C PHE A 58 -5.46 -4.84 -3.88
N ILE A 59 -4.24 -5.37 -4.00
CA ILE A 59 -3.44 -5.38 -5.22
C ILE A 59 -2.93 -6.81 -5.46
N ASP A 60 -2.71 -7.16 -6.73
CA ASP A 60 -2.21 -8.49 -7.12
C ASP A 60 -0.67 -8.58 -7.07
N GLU A 61 0.01 -7.45 -7.24
CA GLU A 61 1.47 -7.37 -7.23
C GLU A 61 1.97 -6.04 -6.65
N LEU A 62 3.20 -6.04 -6.12
CA LEU A 62 3.90 -4.83 -5.71
C LEU A 62 4.27 -3.98 -6.94
N PRO A 63 4.28 -2.63 -6.82
CA PRO A 63 4.74 -1.77 -7.89
C PRO A 63 6.23 -1.97 -8.20
N SER A 64 6.63 -1.74 -9.46
CA SER A 64 7.95 -2.06 -9.99
C SER A 64 9.13 -1.54 -9.17
N GLY A 65 9.02 -0.33 -8.61
CA GLY A 65 10.07 0.27 -7.78
C GLY A 65 10.25 -0.39 -6.41
N LEU A 66 9.30 -1.22 -5.97
CA LEU A 66 9.32 -1.98 -4.72
C LEU A 66 9.60 -3.48 -4.93
N ARG A 67 9.50 -3.99 -6.17
CA ARG A 67 9.76 -5.40 -6.52
C ARG A 67 11.24 -5.77 -6.39
N ASP A 68 12.15 -4.81 -6.48
CA ASP A 68 13.59 -5.05 -6.67
C ASP A 68 14.35 -5.54 -5.41
N ASN A 69 13.71 -5.53 -4.23
CA ASN A 69 14.34 -6.02 -3.00
C ASN A 69 13.81 -7.40 -2.58
N LYS A 70 13.72 -8.30 -3.58
CA LYS A 70 13.62 -9.75 -3.40
C LYS A 70 14.71 -10.46 -4.21
N LYS A 71 15.94 -9.96 -4.11
CA LYS A 71 17.14 -10.65 -4.60
C LYS A 71 18.31 -10.46 -3.62
N ALA A 72 18.16 -10.99 -2.42
CA ALA A 72 19.26 -11.24 -1.49
C ALA A 72 18.86 -12.35 -0.51
N SER A 73 18.86 -13.59 -0.98
CA SER A 73 19.15 -14.80 -0.20
C SER A 73 19.77 -15.81 -1.13
#